data_AF-A0A0A0BYZ0-F1
#
_entry.id   AF-A0A0A0BYZ0-F1
#
_cell.length_a   1.000
_cell.length_b   1.000
_cell.length_c   1.000
_cell.angle_alpha   90.00
_cell.angle_beta   90.00
_cell.angle_gamma   90.00
#
_symmetry.space_group_name_H-M   'P 1'
#
loop_
_entity.id
_entity.type
_entity.pdbx_description
1 polymer ?
#
loop_
_entity_poly.entity_id
_entity_poly.type
_entity_poly.pdbx_seq_one_letter_code
_entity_poly.pdbx_strand_id
1 'polypeptide(L)'
;MPARTVTRVLRRRGMPLLADLDPLTGQVIRASKPTALRYERDRPGELGHMDVKKLRRIPDGGGWRLRAVAGGLWAARSPNVVEAARSGSTTCT
;
A
#
# COMPACT_ATOMS: atom_id res chain seq x y z
N MET A 1 0.31 -32.88 -19.16
CA MET A 1 1.07 -32.96 -17.88
C MET A 1 0.08 -33.30 -16.78
N PRO A 2 0.24 -34.41 -16.03
CA PRO A 2 -0.64 -34.68 -14.90
C PRO A 2 -0.56 -33.52 -13.90
N ALA A 3 -1.69 -33.12 -13.32
CA ALA A 3 -1.84 -31.89 -12.52
C ALA A 3 -0.88 -31.77 -11.30
N ARG A 4 -0.12 -32.83 -10.98
CA ARG A 4 0.71 -32.95 -9.77
C ARG A 4 2.20 -33.06 -10.05
N THR A 5 2.67 -32.92 -11.29
CA THR A 5 4.10 -33.10 -11.63
C THR A 5 5.00 -32.16 -10.82
N VAL A 6 4.65 -30.87 -10.75
CA VAL A 6 5.43 -29.83 -10.06
C VAL A 6 5.56 -30.14 -8.57
N THR A 7 4.43 -30.38 -7.89
CA THR A 7 4.40 -30.74 -6.47
C THR A 7 5.21 -32.00 -6.16
N ARG A 8 5.18 -33.01 -7.05
CA ARG A 8 5.90 -34.27 -6.86
C ARG A 8 7.41 -34.09 -7.00
N VAL A 9 7.86 -33.21 -7.90
CA VAL A 9 9.28 -32.86 -8.06
C VAL A 9 9.78 -32.11 -6.82
N LEU A 10 9.03 -31.11 -6.34
CA LEU A 10 9.41 -30.32 -5.16
C LEU A 10 9.57 -31.21 -3.92
N ARG A 11 8.61 -32.11 -3.68
CA ARG A 11 8.68 -33.07 -2.57
C ARG A 11 9.91 -33.99 -2.65
N ARG A 12 10.25 -34.51 -3.84
CA ARG A 12 11.44 -35.35 -4.03
C ARG A 12 12.75 -34.61 -3.77
N ARG A 13 12.76 -33.29 -3.97
CA ARG A 13 13.93 -32.44 -3.75
C ARG A 13 13.95 -31.81 -2.35
N GLY A 14 13.00 -32.16 -1.47
CA GLY A 14 12.90 -31.57 -0.14
C GLY A 14 12.59 -30.06 -0.16
N MET A 15 12.01 -29.56 -1.24
CA MET A 15 11.70 -28.14 -1.40
C MET A 15 10.29 -27.81 -0.88
N PRO A 16 10.08 -26.61 -0.31
CA PRO A 16 8.76 -26.12 0.05
C PRO A 16 7.84 -26.00 -1.18
N LEU A 17 6.52 -25.96 -0.97
CA LEU A 17 5.58 -25.77 -2.07
C LEU A 17 5.70 -24.34 -2.62
N LEU A 18 5.41 -24.14 -3.90
CA LEU A 18 5.42 -22.79 -4.49
C LEU A 18 4.46 -21.83 -3.78
N ALA A 19 3.36 -22.34 -3.20
CA ALA A 19 2.41 -21.54 -2.42
C ALA A 19 3.01 -21.04 -1.10
N ASP A 20 4.06 -21.69 -0.60
CA ASP A 20 4.77 -21.30 0.63
C ASP A 20 5.94 -20.36 0.33
N LEU A 21 6.21 -20.05 -0.94
CA LEU A 21 7.31 -19.21 -1.37
C LEU A 21 6.81 -17.85 -1.83
N ASP A 22 7.55 -16.79 -1.49
CA ASP A 22 7.35 -15.49 -2.09
C ASP A 22 7.71 -15.58 -3.59
N PRO A 23 6.78 -15.29 -4.52
CA PRO A 23 7.02 -15.41 -5.95
C PRO A 23 8.17 -14.52 -6.46
N LEU A 24 8.50 -13.44 -5.74
CA LEU A 24 9.55 -12.51 -6.14
C LEU A 24 10.94 -12.96 -5.68
N THR A 25 11.06 -13.51 -4.47
CA THR A 25 12.36 -13.83 -3.85
C THR A 25 12.65 -15.32 -3.72
N GLY A 26 11.64 -16.19 -3.91
CA GLY A 26 11.75 -17.64 -3.69
C GLY A 26 12.02 -18.02 -2.23
N GLN A 27 11.91 -17.07 -1.30
CA GLN A 27 12.06 -17.32 0.13
C GLN A 27 10.75 -17.85 0.71
N VAL A 28 10.86 -18.71 1.72
CA VAL A 28 9.68 -19.19 2.46
C VAL A 28 8.97 -17.99 3.08
N ILE A 29 7.68 -17.86 2.79
CA ILE A 29 6.80 -16.86 3.39
C ILE A 29 6.77 -17.17 4.88
N ARG A 30 7.57 -16.44 5.67
CA ARG A 30 7.43 -16.46 7.13
C ARG A 30 6.15 -15.70 7.40
N ALA A 31 5.08 -16.42 7.71
CA ALA A 31 3.77 -15.86 8.06
C ALA A 31 3.81 -14.92 9.28
N SER A 32 4.97 -14.74 9.92
CA SER A 32 5.21 -13.65 10.85
C SER A 32 5.04 -12.32 10.13
N LYS A 33 3.87 -11.68 10.32
CA LYS A 33 3.72 -10.25 10.06
C LYS A 33 4.95 -9.54 10.65
N PRO A 34 5.63 -8.67 9.91
CA PRO A 34 6.79 -7.91 10.43
C PRO A 34 6.42 -7.09 11.67
N THR A 35 5.12 -6.92 11.95
CA THR A 35 4.62 -6.32 13.17
C THR A 35 3.35 -7.06 13.60
N ALA A 36 3.33 -7.58 14.83
CA ALA A 36 2.15 -8.18 15.46
C ALA A 36 1.17 -7.13 16.01
N LEU A 37 1.53 -5.84 15.94
CA LEU A 37 0.69 -4.74 16.39
C LEU A 37 -0.59 -4.68 15.58
N ARG A 38 -1.70 -4.93 16.25
CA ARG A 38 -3.05 -4.78 15.70
C ARG A 38 -3.56 -3.41 16.10
N TYR A 39 -3.86 -2.56 15.12
CA TYR A 39 -4.44 -1.26 15.37
C TYR A 39 -5.95 -1.39 15.54
N GLU A 40 -6.44 -1.06 16.73
CA GLU A 40 -7.87 -1.02 17.07
C GLU A 40 -8.29 0.40 17.45
N ARG A 41 -9.53 0.74 17.11
CA ARG A 41 -10.11 2.08 17.30
C ARG A 41 -11.60 1.98 17.57
N ASP A 42 -12.10 2.93 18.35
CA ASP A 42 -13.45 2.91 18.89
C ASP A 42 -14.47 3.49 17.92
N ARG A 43 -14.05 4.36 17.00
CA ARG A 43 -14.93 5.03 16.04
C ARG A 43 -14.56 4.75 14.59
N PRO A 44 -15.55 4.66 13.69
CA PRO A 44 -15.28 4.56 12.25
C PRO A 44 -14.52 5.81 11.77
N GLY A 45 -13.51 5.60 10.92
CA GLY A 45 -12.67 6.67 10.35
C GLY A 45 -11.35 6.94 11.09
N GLU A 46 -11.14 6.35 12.27
CA GLU A 46 -9.89 6.50 13.04
C GLU A 46 -8.74 5.60 12.54
N LEU A 47 -9.05 4.62 11.68
CA LEU A 47 -8.08 3.74 11.03
C LEU A 47 -7.93 4.10 9.56
N GLY A 48 -6.71 4.46 9.15
CA GLY A 48 -6.34 4.65 7.76
C GLY A 48 -5.91 3.34 7.11
N HIS A 49 -6.51 2.98 5.97
CA HIS A 49 -6.02 1.90 5.14
C HIS A 49 -5.00 2.45 4.14
N MET A 50 -3.75 2.00 4.23
CA MET A 50 -2.72 2.30 3.24
C MET A 50 -2.42 1.04 2.44
N ASP A 51 -2.66 1.12 1.13
CA ASP A 51 -2.22 0.12 0.18
C ASP A 51 -0.99 0.65 -0.55
N VAL A 52 0.11 -0.10 -0.49
CA VAL A 52 1.35 0.28 -1.15
C VAL A 52 1.45 -0.52 -2.44
N LYS A 53 1.19 0.17 -3.55
CA LYS A 53 1.37 -0.40 -4.88
C LYS A 53 2.75 -0.07 -5.42
N LYS A 54 3.47 -1.07 -5.90
CA LYS A 54 4.72 -0.85 -6.64
C LYS A 54 4.39 -0.36 -8.06
N LEU A 55 4.71 0.90 -8.35
CA LEU A 55 4.67 1.46 -9.69
C LEU A 55 5.98 1.21 -10.44
N ARG A 56 5.94 1.26 -11.77
CA ARG A 56 7.16 1.21 -12.60
C ARG A 56 8.02 2.46 -12.35
N ARG A 57 9.32 2.36 -12.67
CA ARG A 57 10.26 3.48 -12.56
C ARG A 57 9.75 4.67 -13.38
N ILE A 58 9.73 5.86 -12.79
CA ILE A 58 9.47 7.12 -13.49
C ILE A 58 10.68 7.39 -14.40
N PRO A 59 10.49 7.56 -15.72
CA PRO A 59 11.59 7.91 -16.63
C PRO A 59 12.23 9.25 -16.27
N ASP A 60 13.51 9.42 -16.60
CA ASP A 60 14.20 10.68 -16.39
C ASP A 60 13.52 11.79 -17.24
N GLY A 61 13.23 12.94 -16.62
CA GLY A 61 12.41 14.00 -17.22
C GLY A 61 10.89 13.85 -17.02
N GLY A 62 10.43 12.73 -16.47
CA GLY A 62 9.06 12.53 -16.00
C GLY A 62 8.91 12.98 -14.55
N GLY A 63 7.94 13.84 -14.26
CA GLY A 63 7.73 14.39 -12.92
C GLY A 63 6.37 15.06 -12.77
N TRP A 64 5.94 15.16 -11.53
CA TRP A 64 4.62 15.54 -10.98
C TRP A 64 4.27 17.02 -11.15
N ARG A 65 4.89 17.70 -12.12
CA ARG A 65 4.52 19.05 -12.54
C ARG A 65 4.48 19.06 -14.06
N LEU A 66 3.29 18.93 -14.62
CA LEU A 66 2.98 19.39 -15.97
C LEU A 66 3.32 20.89 -16.01
N ARG A 67 4.40 21.26 -16.69
CA ARG A 67 4.66 22.67 -17.03
C ARG A 67 3.62 23.04 -18.07
N ALA A 68 2.64 23.86 -17.71
CA ALA A 68 1.61 24.29 -18.64
C ALA A 68 2.30 24.99 -19.83
N VAL A 69 2.28 24.34 -21.00
CA VAL A 69 2.42 25.09 -22.25
C VAL A 69 1.18 25.98 -22.31
N ALA A 70 1.38 27.27 -22.59
CA ALA A 70 0.30 28.25 -22.63
C ALA A 70 -0.87 27.71 -23.49
N GLY A 71 -1.97 27.31 -22.85
CA GLY A 71 -3.19 26.88 -23.55
C GLY A 71 -3.79 25.53 -23.18
N GLY A 72 -3.82 25.12 -21.90
CA GLY A 72 -4.52 23.88 -21.50
C GLY A 72 -5.18 23.98 -20.12
N LEU A 73 -6.51 24.09 -20.12
CA LEU A 73 -7.40 24.16 -18.95
C LEU A 73 -7.31 22.87 -18.10
N TRP A 74 -6.54 22.89 -17.01
CA TRP A 74 -6.68 21.94 -15.90
C TRP A 74 -6.26 22.56 -14.56
N ALA A 75 -6.59 23.84 -14.33
CA ALA A 75 -6.33 24.48 -13.05
C ALA A 75 -7.43 24.14 -12.02
N ALA A 76 -7.08 23.27 -11.08
CA ALA A 76 -7.41 23.30 -9.65
C ALA A 76 -8.85 23.61 -9.19
N ARG A 77 -9.49 22.64 -8.54
CA ARG A 77 -10.20 22.88 -7.26
C ARG A 77 -10.45 21.56 -6.51
N SER A 78 -9.83 21.40 -5.35
CA SER A 78 -10.36 20.59 -4.26
C SER A 78 -10.15 21.39 -2.98
N PRO A 79 -11.19 22.08 -2.47
CA PRO A 79 -11.09 22.88 -1.28
C PRO A 79 -11.37 21.96 -0.08
N ASN A 80 -10.33 21.42 0.54
CA ASN A 80 -10.44 20.85 1.90
C ASN A 80 -9.02 20.71 2.48
N VAL A 81 -8.43 21.85 2.83
CA VAL A 81 -7.44 21.93 3.91
C VAL A 81 -8.12 22.69 5.03
N VAL A 82 -8.24 22.01 6.16
CA VAL A 82 -8.89 22.47 7.38
C VAL A 82 -8.14 23.67 7.95
N GLU A 83 -8.77 24.84 7.93
CA GLU A 83 -8.38 25.98 8.77
C GLU A 83 -9.12 25.83 10.10
N ALA A 84 -8.48 25.18 11.07
CA ALA A 84 -8.99 25.13 12.44
C ALA A 84 -8.70 26.48 13.10
N ALA A 85 -9.72 27.34 13.08
CA ALA A 85 -9.76 28.62 13.76
C ALA A 85 -9.48 28.44 15.27
N ARG A 86 -8.59 29.28 15.77
CA ARG A 86 -8.44 29.57 17.20
C ARG A 86 -9.73 30.15 17.76
N SER A 87 -9.95 29.92 19.06
CA SER A 87 -10.86 30.60 20.01
C SER A 87 -12.15 29.87 20.40
N GLY A 88 -12.41 29.82 21.71
CA GLY A 88 -13.73 29.46 22.26
C GLY A 88 -13.67 28.64 23.56
N SER A 89 -13.45 29.32 24.69
CA SER A 89 -13.69 28.80 26.04
C SER A 89 -15.17 28.48 26.27
N THR A 90 -15.52 27.35 26.89
CA THR A 90 -16.70 27.29 27.79
C THR A 90 -16.51 26.18 28.83
N THR A 91 -16.55 26.59 30.09
CA THR A 91 -16.59 25.79 31.32
C THR A 91 -17.88 24.98 31.39
N CYS A 92 -17.84 23.74 31.89
CA CYS A 92 -19.02 23.06 32.42
C CYS A 92 -18.70 22.52 33.80
N THR A 93 -19.56 22.89 34.76
CA THR A 93 -19.60 22.51 36.16
C THR A 93 -19.79 21.01 36.36
#